data_AF-A0A2Z6B001-F1
#
_entry.id   AF-A0A2Z6B001-F1
#
_cell.length_a   1.000
_cell.length_b   1.000
_cell.length_c   1.000
_cell.angle_alpha   90.00
_cell.angle_beta   90.00
_cell.angle_gamma   90.00
#
_symmetry.space_group_name_H-M   'P 1'
#
loop_
_entity.id
_entity.type
_entity.pdbx_description
1 polymer ?
#
loop_
_entity_poly.entity_id
_entity_poly.type
_entity_poly.pdbx_seq_one_letter_code
_entity_poly.pdbx_strand_id
1 'polypeptide(L)'
;MDNEIPFSTSAKDPVTELYDVASALRFLEDAFEGHDESGVQIRASGAAYVAGLMSKRVNAIACTLWSMESPSGTSPTIVETRDIIDPE
;
A
#
# COMPACT_ATOMS: atom_id res chain seq x y z
N MET A 1 5.55 -37.86 -3.23
CA MET A 1 6.48 -36.83 -2.71
C MET A 1 5.98 -35.52 -3.30
N ASP A 2 5.07 -34.88 -2.58
CA ASP A 2 4.45 -33.64 -2.97
C ASP A 2 5.43 -32.50 -2.68
N ASN A 3 6.04 -31.96 -3.73
CA ASN A 3 6.86 -30.77 -3.64
C ASN A 3 5.92 -29.57 -3.48
N GLU A 4 5.59 -29.23 -2.23
CA GLU A 4 5.05 -27.92 -1.92
C GLU A 4 6.15 -26.88 -2.19
N ILE A 5 6.05 -26.21 -3.33
CA ILE A 5 6.86 -25.02 -3.60
C ILE A 5 6.39 -23.97 -2.59
N PRO A 6 7.25 -23.49 -1.66
CA PRO A 6 6.85 -22.38 -0.82
C PRO A 6 6.66 -21.16 -1.74
N PHE A 7 5.40 -20.79 -1.95
CA PHE A 7 5.06 -19.48 -2.51
C PHE A 7 5.51 -18.47 -1.46
N SER A 8 6.78 -18.09 -1.52
CA SER A 8 7.33 -17.02 -0.71
C SER A 8 6.66 -15.74 -1.19
N THR A 9 5.54 -15.39 -0.56
CA THR A 9 4.94 -14.06 -0.63
C THR A 9 5.88 -13.12 0.10
N SER A 10 7.07 -12.89 -0.45
CA SER A 10 7.90 -11.78 -0.04
C SER A 10 7.06 -10.54 -0.29
N ALA A 11 6.54 -9.95 0.80
CA ALA A 11 5.72 -8.76 0.72
C ALA A 11 6.54 -7.72 -0.05
N LYS A 12 6.06 -7.33 -1.23
CA LYS A 12 6.75 -6.37 -2.08
C LYS A 12 6.89 -5.08 -1.29
N ASP A 13 8.05 -4.45 -1.39
CA ASP A 13 8.28 -3.16 -0.74
C ASP A 13 7.17 -2.17 -1.15
N PRO A 14 6.48 -1.52 -0.18
CA PRO A 14 5.30 -0.71 -0.46
C PRO A 14 5.57 0.45 -1.42
N VAL A 15 6.80 0.98 -1.43
CA VAL A 15 7.20 2.04 -2.36
C VAL A 15 7.34 1.48 -3.78
N THR A 16 8.01 0.33 -3.92
CA THR A 16 8.14 -0.39 -5.20
C THR A 16 6.76 -0.75 -5.76
N GLU A 17 5.83 -1.18 -4.90
CA GLU A 17 4.47 -1.50 -5.29
C GLU A 17 3.70 -0.26 -5.77
N LEU A 18 3.93 0.92 -5.18
CA LEU A 18 3.34 2.17 -5.65
C LEU A 18 3.80 2.53 -7.07
N TYR A 19 5.07 2.28 -7.39
CA TYR A 19 5.58 2.45 -8.75
C TYR A 19 4.90 1.51 -9.75
N ASP A 20 4.67 0.24 -9.40
CA ASP A 20 3.95 -0.68 -10.29
C ASP A 20 2.52 -0.20 -10.58
N VAL A 21 1.82 0.29 -9.54
CA VAL A 21 0.46 0.84 -9.68
C VAL A 21 0.47 2.06 -10.60
N ALA A 22 1.43 2.97 -10.43
CA ALA A 22 1.59 4.12 -11.31
C ALA A 22 1.86 3.70 -12.77
N SER A 23 2.72 2.71 -12.99
CA SER A 23 2.99 2.17 -14.33
C SER A 23 1.75 1.52 -14.95
N ALA A 24 0.97 0.75 -14.17
CA ALA A 24 -0.25 0.13 -14.66
C ALA A 24 -1.32 1.15 -15.08
N LEU A 25 -1.46 2.25 -14.32
CA LEU A 25 -2.34 3.36 -14.69
C LEU A 25 -1.88 4.06 -15.96
N ARG A 26 -0.57 4.29 -16.11
CA ARG A 26 -0.01 4.88 -17.34
C ARG A 26 -0.24 4.01 -18.57
N PHE A 27 -0.07 2.68 -18.45
CA PHE A 27 -0.42 1.78 -19.54
C PHE A 27 -1.90 1.84 -19.90
N LEU A 28 -2.78 2.04 -18.92
CA LEU A 28 -4.21 2.19 -19.18
C LEU A 28 -4.51 3.51 -19.91
N GLU A 29 -3.84 4.60 -19.54
CA GLU A 29 -3.90 5.90 -20.25
C GLU A 29 -3.40 5.78 -21.69
N ASP A 30 -2.20 5.22 -21.90
CA ASP A 30 -1.63 5.01 -23.25
C ASP A 30 -2.55 4.15 -24.12
N ALA A 31 -3.20 3.14 -23.53
CA ALA A 31 -4.14 2.27 -24.23
C ALA A 31 -5.46 2.99 -24.58
N PHE A 32 -5.87 3.99 -23.80
CA PHE A 32 -6.99 4.87 -24.17
C PHE A 32 -6.62 5.85 -25.28
N GLU A 33 -5.38 6.36 -25.30
CA GLU A 33 -4.90 7.22 -26.38
C GLU A 33 -4.75 6.45 -27.71
N GLY A 34 -4.28 5.20 -27.65
CA GLY A 34 -4.13 4.32 -28.82
C GLY A 34 -5.44 3.67 -29.31
N HIS A 35 -6.57 3.97 -28.68
CA HIS A 35 -7.88 3.41 -28.99
C HIS A 35 -8.36 3.74 -30.41
N ASP A 36 -7.96 4.90 -30.94
CA ASP A 36 -8.36 5.37 -32.26
C ASP A 36 -7.48 4.79 -33.39
N GLU A 37 -6.26 4.32 -33.06
CA GLU A 37 -5.27 3.86 -34.06
C GLU A 37 -5.23 2.34 -34.24
N SER A 38 -5.55 1.56 -33.20
CA SER A 38 -5.35 0.10 -33.19
C SER A 38 -6.60 -0.75 -33.42
N GLY A 39 -7.79 -0.13 -33.43
CA GLY A 39 -9.07 -0.84 -33.57
C GLY A 39 -9.46 -1.71 -32.37
N VAL A 40 -8.68 -1.70 -31.29
CA VAL A 40 -8.99 -2.40 -30.04
C VAL A 40 -9.83 -1.49 -29.16
N GLN A 41 -11.12 -1.81 -29.01
CA GLN A 41 -11.99 -1.04 -28.14
C GLN A 41 -11.80 -1.38 -26.66
N ILE A 42 -11.33 -0.41 -25.87
CA ILE A 42 -11.31 -0.49 -24.41
C ILE A 42 -12.71 -0.17 -23.92
N ARG A 43 -13.32 -1.15 -23.26
CA ARG A 43 -14.62 -0.94 -22.63
C ARG A 43 -14.42 -0.03 -21.42
N ALA A 44 -15.10 1.12 -21.41
CA ALA A 44 -15.07 2.07 -20.30
C ALA A 44 -15.35 1.42 -18.94
N SER A 45 -16.23 0.43 -18.89
CA SER A 45 -16.53 -0.33 -17.67
C SER A 45 -15.36 -1.17 -17.15
N GLY A 46 -14.56 -1.76 -18.05
CA GLY A 46 -13.37 -2.53 -17.69
C GLY A 46 -12.26 -1.63 -17.15
N ALA A 47 -12.05 -0.48 -17.79
CA ALA A 47 -11.07 0.49 -17.32
C ALA A 47 -11.45 1.14 -15.98
N ALA A 48 -12.73 1.49 -15.79
CA ALA A 48 -13.22 1.97 -14.50
C ALA A 48 -13.03 0.93 -13.38
N TYR A 49 -13.23 -0.35 -13.68
CA TYR A 49 -12.95 -1.44 -12.75
C TYR A 49 -11.47 -1.52 -12.38
N VAL A 50 -10.56 -1.46 -13.36
CA VAL A 50 -9.10 -1.48 -13.12
C VAL A 50 -8.67 -0.26 -12.30
N ALA A 51 -9.13 0.94 -12.66
CA ALA A 51 -8.85 2.16 -11.90
C ALA A 51 -9.33 2.05 -10.44
N GLY A 52 -10.51 1.47 -10.22
CA GLY A 52 -11.04 1.19 -8.89
C GLY A 52 -10.19 0.20 -8.09
N LEU A 53 -9.66 -0.86 -8.73
CA LEU A 53 -8.72 -1.78 -8.09
C LEU A 53 -7.41 -1.09 -7.70
N MET A 54 -6.87 -0.24 -8.57
CA MET A 54 -5.65 0.52 -8.29
C MET A 54 -5.85 1.50 -7.14
N SER A 55 -6.99 2.19 -7.07
CA SER A 55 -7.33 3.07 -5.95
C SER A 55 -7.35 2.33 -4.60
N LYS A 56 -7.98 1.15 -4.56
CA LYS A 56 -7.98 0.29 -3.35
C LYS A 56 -6.57 -0.13 -2.96
N ARG A 57 -5.71 -0.42 -3.94
CA ARG A 57 -4.32 -0.83 -3.70
C ARG A 57 -3.47 0.31 -3.15
N VAL A 58 -3.56 1.51 -3.74
CA VAL A 58 -2.90 2.72 -3.22
C VAL A 58 -3.31 2.99 -1.78
N ASN A 59 -4.61 2.88 -1.47
CA ASN A 59 -5.08 3.08 -0.09
C ASN A 59 -4.45 2.05 0.88
N ALA A 60 -4.36 0.78 0.48
CA ALA A 60 -3.73 -0.26 1.30
C ALA A 60 -2.23 0.00 1.53
N ILE A 61 -1.51 0.44 0.49
CA ILE A 61 -0.10 0.85 0.58
C ILE A 61 0.04 2.04 1.53
N ALA A 62 -0.80 3.08 1.39
CA ALA A 62 -0.76 4.27 2.23
C ALA A 62 -1.01 3.93 3.71
N CYS A 63 -2.01 3.09 4.02
CA CYS A 63 -2.25 2.61 5.38
C CYS A 63 -1.04 1.84 5.95
N THR A 64 -0.37 1.05 5.10
CA THR A 64 0.82 0.28 5.50
C THR A 64 1.98 1.21 5.84
N LEU A 65 2.27 2.18 4.98
CA LEU A 65 3.32 3.20 5.20
C LEU A 65 3.04 4.02 6.46
N TRP A 66 1.80 4.47 6.65
CA TRP A 66 1.38 5.22 7.84
C TRP A 66 1.57 4.43 9.14
N SER A 67 1.31 3.11 9.08
CA SER A 67 1.51 2.21 10.23
C SER A 67 3.00 1.96 10.53
N MET A 68 3.86 2.02 9.52
CA MET A 68 5.32 1.93 9.69
C MET A 68 5.91 3.20 10.32
N GLU A 69 5.32 4.37 10.05
CA GLU A 69 5.77 5.66 10.60
C GLU A 69 5.32 5.90 12.04
N SER A 70 4.35 5.12 12.53
CA SER A 70 3.93 5.14 13.93
C SER A 70 4.68 4.06 14.72
N PRO A 71 5.88 4.32 15.28
CA PRO A 71 6.48 3.38 16.21
C PRO A 71 5.55 3.25 17.42
N SER A 72 4.97 2.07 17.61
CA SER A 72 4.49 1.62 18.91
C SER A 72 5.70 1.63 19.86
N GLY A 73 5.95 2.75 20.53
CA GLY A 73 7.23 2.94 21.22
C GLY A 73 7.29 4.02 22.30
N THR A 74 6.19 4.69 22.63
CA THR A 74 6.12 5.41 23.92
C THR A 74 5.22 4.63 24.84
N SER A 75 5.78 3.60 25.49
CA SER A 75 5.24 3.23 26.81
C SER A 75 5.18 4.53 27.63
N PRO A 76 4.04 4.91 28.21
CA PRO A 76 4.04 6.01 29.15
C PRO A 76 4.97 5.62 30.29
N THR A 77 6.14 6.24 30.36
CA THR A 77 6.97 6.20 31.56
C THR A 77 6.11 6.82 32.65
N ILE A 78 5.47 5.98 33.46
CA ILE A 78 4.91 6.40 34.73
C ILE A 78 6.13 6.87 35.53
N VAL A 79 6.31 8.19 35.59
CA VAL A 79 7.23 8.80 36.54
C VAL A 79 6.57 8.57 37.89
N GLU A 80 6.94 7.45 38.54
CA GLU A 80 6.58 7.17 39.92
C GLU A 80 7.15 8.34 40.74
N THR A 81 6.25 9.26 41.09
CA THR A 81 6.59 10.45 41.85
C THR A 81 6.83 9.92 43.26
N ARG A 82 8.08 9.64 43.61
CA ARG A 82 8.44 9.30 44.98
C ARG A 82 8.03 10.47 45.84
N ASP A 83 7.02 10.26 46.67
CA ASP A 83 6.63 11.13 47.77
C ASP A 83 7.90 11.51 48.54
N ILE A 84 8.31 12.77 48.41
CA ILE A 84 9.31 13.38 49.27
C ILE A 84 8.58 13.60 50.60
N ILE A 85 8.68 12.61 51.49
CA ILE A 85 8.32 12.77 52.88
C ILE A 85 9.31 13.76 53.48
N ASP A 86 8.82 14.95 53.78
CA ASP A 86 9.51 15.97 54.57
C ASP A 86 9.36 15.59 56.06
N PRO A 87 10.42 15.23 56.80
CA PRO A 87 10.35 15.12 58.23
C PRO A 87 10.63 16.49 58.86
N GLU A 88 9.71 16.93 59.73
CA GLU A 88 9.77 18.13 60.58
C GLU A 88 11.15 18.44 61.20
#